data_AF-A0A1E5UHZ4-F1
#
_entry.id   AF-A0A1E5UHZ4-F1
#
_cell.length_a   1.000
_cell.length_b   1.000
_cell.length_c   1.000
_cell.angle_alpha   90.00
_cell.angle_beta   90.00
_cell.angle_gamma   90.00
#
_symmetry.space_group_name_H-M   'P 1'
#
loop_
_entity.id
_entity.type
_entity.pdbx_description
1 polymer ?
#
loop_
_entity_poly.entity_id
_entity_poly.type
_entity_poly.pdbx_seq_one_letter_code
_entity_poly.pdbx_strand_id
1 'polypeptide(L)'
;MMDAGCYIMSIFVNIDKTLKIFAKNIFAQLTIDRPFPQNYFEERRIDWIENGINKAILIQPNFEIDGINSKKWNLTLVAWTYNHIEDRIQWIDYLVEEKNFEVIENNIEDFLKISYKKLKSIKIDNLSKPY
;
A
#
# COMPACT_ATOMS: atom_id res chain seq x y z
N MET A 1 -40.71 -12.11 -0.99
CA MET A 1 -39.38 -12.72 -1.21
C MET A 1 -38.38 -11.60 -0.98
N MET A 2 -37.55 -11.72 0.05
CA MET A 2 -36.50 -10.74 0.34
C MET A 2 -35.37 -10.94 -0.66
N ASP A 3 -35.00 -9.88 -1.38
CA ASP A 3 -33.80 -9.86 -2.20
C ASP A 3 -32.61 -10.29 -1.34
N ALA A 4 -31.93 -11.36 -1.76
CA ALA A 4 -30.63 -11.70 -1.24
C ALA A 4 -29.69 -10.58 -1.69
N GLY A 5 -29.51 -9.57 -0.84
CA GLY A 5 -28.52 -8.52 -1.04
C GLY A 5 -27.19 -9.16 -1.35
N CYS A 6 -26.73 -9.00 -2.59
CA CYS A 6 -25.40 -9.42 -3.02
C CYS A 6 -24.42 -8.57 -2.22
N TYR A 7 -23.93 -9.11 -1.09
CA TYR A 7 -22.80 -8.54 -0.37
C TYR A 7 -21.63 -8.56 -1.35
N ILE A 8 -21.24 -7.39 -1.86
CA ILE A 8 -20.00 -7.25 -2.62
C ILE A 8 -18.87 -7.60 -1.65
N MET A 9 -18.26 -8.76 -1.86
CA MET A 9 -17.12 -9.19 -1.07
C MET A 9 -15.92 -8.33 -1.46
N SER A 10 -15.19 -7.84 -0.45
CA SER A 10 -13.93 -7.13 -0.63
C SER A 10 -12.96 -7.94 -1.49
N ILE A 11 -12.31 -7.29 -2.46
CA ILE A 11 -11.27 -7.93 -3.28
C ILE A 11 -10.10 -8.45 -2.42
N PHE A 12 -9.92 -7.87 -1.22
CA PHE A 12 -8.87 -8.24 -0.27
C PHE A 12 -9.22 -9.42 0.65
N VAL A 13 -10.41 -10.00 0.54
CA VAL A 13 -10.92 -11.01 1.48
C VAL A 13 -9.93 -12.16 1.74
N ASN A 14 -9.20 -12.59 0.72
CA ASN A 14 -8.25 -13.70 0.83
C ASN A 14 -6.90 -13.31 1.44
N ILE A 15 -6.54 -12.01 1.46
CA ILE A 15 -5.22 -11.55 1.94
C ILE A 15 -5.26 -10.70 3.20
N ASP A 16 -6.43 -10.20 3.62
CA ASP A 16 -6.55 -9.33 4.79
C ASP A 16 -6.00 -9.94 6.08
N LYS A 17 -6.22 -11.25 6.28
CA LYS A 17 -5.65 -11.96 7.43
C LYS A 17 -4.12 -11.94 7.40
N THR A 18 -3.52 -12.17 6.23
CA THR A 18 -2.07 -12.17 6.03
C THR A 18 -1.48 -10.77 6.27
N LEU A 19 -2.11 -9.73 5.71
CA LEU A 19 -1.72 -8.33 5.92
C LEU A 19 -1.75 -7.95 7.40
N LYS A 20 -2.81 -8.34 8.12
CA LYS A 20 -2.97 -8.07 9.55
C LYS A 20 -1.91 -8.76 10.40
N ILE A 21 -1.63 -10.04 10.13
CA ILE A 21 -0.58 -10.79 10.83
C ILE A 21 0.79 -10.16 10.58
N PHE A 22 1.10 -9.84 9.32
CA PHE A 22 2.36 -9.24 8.96
C PHE A 22 2.55 -7.86 9.63
N ALA A 23 1.56 -6.97 9.55
CA ALA A 23 1.61 -5.65 10.17
C ALA A 23 1.87 -5.75 11.68
N LYS A 24 1.17 -6.68 12.37
CA LYS A 24 1.40 -6.95 13.79
C LYS A 24 2.83 -7.41 14.07
N ASN A 25 3.38 -8.31 13.25
CA ASN A 25 4.72 -8.87 13.45
C ASN A 25 5.84 -7.82 13.33
N ILE A 26 5.63 -6.76 12.55
CA ILE A 26 6.60 -5.68 12.38
C ILE A 26 6.25 -4.42 13.19
N PHE A 27 5.27 -4.50 14.10
CA PHE A 27 4.76 -3.36 14.87
C PHE A 27 4.28 -2.18 13.99
N ALA A 28 3.67 -2.49 12.85
CA ALA A 28 3.10 -1.53 11.91
C ALA A 28 1.58 -1.39 12.06
N GLN A 29 1.05 -0.28 11.57
CA GLN A 29 -0.39 -0.02 11.45
C GLN A 29 -0.89 -0.51 10.09
N LEU A 30 -1.94 -1.34 10.09
CA LEU A 30 -2.72 -1.64 8.89
C LEU A 30 -3.90 -0.67 8.80
N THR A 31 -3.99 0.11 7.73
CA THR A 31 -5.14 0.93 7.37
C THR A 31 -5.92 0.26 6.25
N ILE A 32 -7.22 0.14 6.47
CA ILE A 32 -8.21 -0.40 5.54
C ILE A 32 -9.03 0.79 5.07
N ASP A 33 -9.04 1.03 3.76
CA ASP A 33 -9.90 2.01 3.07
C ASP A 33 -9.91 3.40 3.74
N ARG A 34 -9.02 4.29 3.28
CA ARG A 34 -8.95 5.65 3.83
C ARG A 34 -10.31 6.37 3.68
N PRO A 35 -10.79 7.08 4.71
CA PRO A 35 -11.99 7.89 4.60
C PRO A 35 -11.71 9.08 3.68
N PHE A 36 -12.13 9.00 2.42
CA PHE A 36 -12.04 10.09 1.45
C PHE A 36 -13.44 10.40 0.89
N PRO A 37 -13.81 11.68 0.70
CA PRO A 37 -15.10 12.01 0.13
C PRO A 37 -15.11 11.61 -1.35
N GLN A 38 -16.02 10.71 -1.72
CA GLN A 38 -16.56 10.49 -3.07
C GLN A 38 -15.87 9.55 -4.06
N ASN A 39 -14.83 8.78 -3.71
CA ASN A 39 -14.39 7.67 -4.56
C ASN A 39 -14.18 6.39 -3.72
N TYR A 40 -15.17 5.49 -3.72
CA TYR A 40 -15.07 4.18 -3.08
C TYR A 40 -14.16 3.27 -3.89
N PHE A 41 -12.87 3.26 -3.58
CA PHE A 41 -11.98 2.19 -3.98
C PHE A 41 -11.42 1.51 -2.75
N GLU A 42 -11.12 0.22 -2.89
CA GLU A 42 -10.49 -0.53 -1.81
C GLU A 42 -8.98 -0.26 -1.81
N GLU A 43 -8.42 -0.05 -0.62
CA GLU A 43 -6.99 0.14 -0.39
C GLU A 43 -6.57 -0.62 0.87
N ARG A 44 -5.35 -1.17 0.84
CA ARG A 44 -4.64 -1.59 2.05
C ARG A 44 -3.30 -0.89 2.14
N ARG A 45 -3.03 -0.35 3.33
CA ARG A 45 -1.78 0.34 3.61
C ARG A 45 -1.19 -0.14 4.93
N ILE A 46 0.09 -0.51 4.91
CA ILE A 46 0.84 -0.90 6.10
C ILE A 46 1.91 0.16 6.36
N ASP A 47 1.75 0.91 7.46
CA ASP A 47 2.60 2.04 7.83
C ASP A 47 3.41 1.77 9.09
N TRP A 48 4.68 2.20 9.10
CA TRP A 48 5.49 2.27 10.31
C TRP A 48 6.54 3.37 10.21
N ILE A 49 7.15 3.68 11.36
CA ILE A 49 8.25 4.64 11.45
C ILE A 49 9.46 3.90 12.00
N GLU A 50 10.61 4.09 11.36
CA GLU A 50 11.88 3.52 11.82
C GLU A 50 13.01 4.52 11.53
N ASN A 51 13.76 4.90 12.57
CA ASN A 51 14.87 5.86 12.49
C ASN A 51 14.48 7.22 11.89
N GLY A 52 13.28 7.73 12.23
CA GLY A 52 12.79 9.02 11.73
C GLY A 52 12.35 9.01 10.25
N ILE A 53 12.29 7.84 9.62
CA ILE A 53 11.79 7.65 8.26
C ILE A 53 10.44 6.94 8.34
N ASN A 54 9.41 7.57 7.76
CA ASN A 54 8.11 6.94 7.57
C ASN A 54 8.20 5.95 6.40
N LYS A 55 7.58 4.79 6.55
CA LYS A 55 7.60 3.71 5.57
C LYS A 55 6.19 3.18 5.37
N ALA A 56 5.85 2.88 4.12
CA ALA A 56 4.54 2.34 3.76
C ALA A 56 4.65 1.29 2.66
N ILE A 57 3.82 0.26 2.79
CA ILE A 57 3.44 -0.65 1.71
C ILE A 57 2.00 -0.32 1.35
N LEU A 58 1.74 0.04 0.09
CA LEU A 58 0.41 0.40 -0.41
C LEU A 58 -0.03 -0.63 -1.44
N ILE A 59 -1.27 -1.12 -1.31
CA ILE A 59 -1.96 -1.91 -2.32
C ILE A 59 -3.23 -1.14 -2.69
N GLN A 60 -3.26 -0.62 -3.91
CA GLN A 60 -4.30 0.30 -4.40
C GLN A 60 -4.51 0.10 -5.90
N PRO A 61 -5.69 0.45 -6.45
CA PRO A 61 -5.90 0.45 -7.88
C PRO A 61 -5.02 1.50 -8.57
N ASN A 62 -4.93 1.41 -9.90
CA ASN A 62 -4.23 2.40 -10.71
C ASN A 62 -5.05 3.69 -10.81
N PHE A 63 -4.39 4.83 -10.64
CA PHE A 63 -5.00 6.14 -10.87
C PHE A 63 -4.61 6.62 -12.27
N GLU A 64 -5.62 6.87 -13.09
CA GLU A 64 -5.48 7.38 -14.45
C GLU A 64 -6.05 8.81 -14.51
N ILE A 65 -5.77 9.54 -15.58
CA ILE A 65 -6.21 10.94 -15.76
C ILE A 65 -7.74 11.06 -15.60
N ASP A 66 -8.49 10.07 -16.06
CA ASP A 66 -9.95 10.07 -16.09
C ASP A 66 -10.59 9.38 -14.87
N GLY A 67 -9.79 8.89 -13.91
CA GLY A 67 -10.29 8.30 -12.68
C GLY A 67 -9.55 7.04 -12.22
N ILE A 68 -10.24 6.20 -11.45
CA ILE A 68 -9.67 4.98 -10.87
C ILE A 68 -9.90 3.80 -11.80
N ASN A 69 -8.83 3.10 -12.16
CA ASN A 69 -8.91 1.85 -12.92
C ASN A 69 -8.78 0.65 -11.97
N SER A 70 -9.91 0.18 -11.43
CA SER A 70 -9.95 -0.98 -10.51
C SER A 70 -9.64 -2.33 -11.16
N LYS A 71 -9.32 -2.39 -12.46
CA LYS A 71 -8.80 -3.60 -13.13
C LYS A 71 -7.29 -3.72 -12.98
N LYS A 72 -6.59 -2.61 -12.76
CA LYS A 72 -5.15 -2.53 -12.61
C LYS A 72 -4.82 -2.14 -11.18
N TRP A 73 -3.86 -2.83 -10.59
CA TRP A 73 -3.46 -2.67 -9.20
C TRP A 73 -1.95 -2.52 -9.10
N ASN A 74 -1.56 -1.75 -8.09
CA ASN A 74 -0.18 -1.46 -7.77
C ASN A 74 0.14 -1.96 -6.37
N LEU A 75 1.35 -2.49 -6.19
CA LEU A 75 1.99 -2.65 -4.89
C LEU A 75 3.17 -1.69 -4.82
N THR A 76 2.95 -0.56 -4.14
CA THR A 76 3.92 0.54 -4.07
C THR A 76 4.59 0.55 -2.71
N LEU A 77 5.91 0.76 -2.73
CA LEU A 77 6.74 0.97 -1.55
C LEU A 77 7.04 2.46 -1.46
N VAL A 78 6.82 3.05 -0.29
CA VAL A 78 7.11 4.47 -0.07
C VAL A 78 7.90 4.63 1.20
N ALA A 79 8.99 5.39 1.14
CA ALA A 79 9.70 5.88 2.30
C ALA A 79 9.78 7.40 2.22
N TRP A 80 9.53 8.11 3.32
CA TRP A 80 9.60 9.57 3.33
C TRP A 80 9.93 10.15 4.70
N THR A 81 10.49 11.35 4.67
CA THR A 81 10.64 12.21 5.85
C THR A 81 10.57 13.68 5.40
N TYR A 82 10.70 14.60 6.35
CA TYR A 82 10.79 16.03 6.07
C TYR A 82 12.22 16.50 6.32
N ASN A 83 12.74 17.33 5.42
CA ASN A 83 14.05 17.96 5.63
C ASN A 83 13.95 19.13 6.63
N HIS A 84 15.06 19.82 6.86
CA HIS A 84 15.16 20.93 7.82
C HIS A 84 14.32 22.17 7.47
N ILE A 85 13.83 22.29 6.23
CA ILE A 85 12.91 23.35 5.78
C ILE A 85 11.48 22.81 5.58
N GLU A 86 11.17 21.65 6.17
CA GLU A 86 9.85 21.00 6.11
C GLU A 86 9.42 20.53 4.71
N ASP A 87 10.34 20.46 3.74
CA ASP A 87 10.06 19.82 2.45
C ASP A 87 10.04 18.30 2.61
N ARG A 88 9.02 17.66 2.02
CA ARG A 88 8.98 16.19 1.92
C ARG A 88 10.05 15.70 0.96
N ILE A 89 10.91 14.81 1.45
CA ILE A 89 11.79 13.97 0.63
C ILE A 89 11.31 12.53 0.69
N GLN A 90 11.34 11.84 -0.44
CA GLN A 90 10.77 10.52 -0.56
C GLN A 90 11.57 9.61 -1.51
N TRP A 91 11.30 8.33 -1.34
CA TRP A 91 11.69 7.26 -2.23
C TRP A 91 10.45 6.43 -2.52
N ILE A 92 10.23 6.11 -3.80
CA ILE A 92 9.09 5.32 -4.26
C ILE A 92 9.63 4.22 -5.16
N ASP A 93 9.08 3.01 -5.00
CA ASP A 93 9.36 1.86 -5.85
C ASP A 93 8.08 1.06 -6.05
N TYR A 94 7.96 0.40 -7.20
CA TYR A 94 6.81 -0.44 -7.54
C TYR A 94 7.27 -1.89 -7.58
N LEU A 95 6.72 -2.71 -6.69
CA LEU A 95 6.94 -4.15 -6.75
C LEU A 95 6.00 -4.83 -7.74
N VAL A 96 4.81 -4.25 -7.89
CA VAL A 96 3.81 -4.59 -8.91
C VAL A 96 3.27 -3.27 -9.46
N GLU A 97 3.28 -3.13 -10.78
CA GLU A 97 2.81 -1.95 -11.49
C GLU A 97 1.81 -2.35 -12.57
N GLU A 98 0.60 -1.79 -12.49
CA GLU A 98 -0.49 -1.93 -13.44
C GLU A 98 -0.85 -3.38 -13.79
N LYS A 99 -0.93 -4.27 -12.78
CA LYS A 99 -1.30 -5.68 -12.97
C LYS A 99 -2.69 -6.01 -12.42
N ASN A 100 -3.23 -7.15 -12.82
CA ASN A 100 -4.44 -7.69 -12.19
C ASN A 100 -4.18 -7.96 -10.71
N PHE A 101 -5.19 -7.77 -9.86
CA PHE A 101 -5.08 -7.99 -8.42
C PHE A 101 -4.62 -9.41 -8.05
N GLU A 102 -5.01 -10.42 -8.82
CA GLU A 102 -4.60 -11.83 -8.62
C GLU A 102 -3.08 -12.01 -8.56
N VAL A 103 -2.30 -11.16 -9.23
CA VAL A 103 -0.83 -11.19 -9.14
C VAL A 103 -0.38 -10.86 -7.72
N ILE A 104 -1.00 -9.87 -7.08
CA ILE A 104 -0.72 -9.49 -5.69
C ILE A 104 -1.25 -10.57 -4.75
N GLU A 105 -2.49 -11.00 -4.95
CA GLU A 105 -3.17 -11.99 -4.11
C GLU A 105 -2.36 -13.30 -4.02
N ASN A 106 -1.96 -13.87 -5.16
CA ASN A 106 -1.26 -15.15 -5.22
C ASN A 106 0.18 -15.11 -4.68
N ASN A 107 0.77 -13.90 -4.55
CA ASN A 107 2.18 -13.74 -4.17
C ASN A 107 2.37 -12.88 -2.91
N ILE A 108 1.28 -12.60 -2.17
CA ILE A 108 1.29 -11.57 -1.13
C ILE A 108 2.35 -11.81 -0.04
N GLU A 109 2.55 -13.05 0.39
CA GLU A 109 3.52 -13.36 1.45
C GLU A 109 4.95 -13.01 1.04
N ASP A 110 5.34 -13.33 -0.19
CA ASP A 110 6.67 -13.05 -0.71
C ASP A 110 6.85 -11.57 -1.01
N PHE A 111 5.82 -10.92 -1.54
CA PHE A 111 5.83 -9.48 -1.72
C PHE A 111 5.99 -8.73 -0.40
N LEU A 112 5.32 -9.15 0.68
CA LEU A 112 5.51 -8.53 2.01
C LEU A 112 6.95 -8.69 2.52
N LYS A 113 7.57 -9.87 2.35
CA LYS A 113 8.97 -10.11 2.74
C LYS A 113 9.94 -9.21 1.94
N ILE A 114 9.76 -9.14 0.62
CA ILE A 114 10.60 -8.31 -0.26
C ILE A 114 10.42 -6.84 0.08
N SER A 115 9.18 -6.40 0.25
CA SER A 115 8.81 -5.03 0.61
C SER A 115 9.48 -4.59 1.91
N TYR A 116 9.38 -5.44 2.94
CA TYR A 116 10.02 -5.18 4.24
C TYR A 116 11.54 -5.04 4.10
N LYS A 117 12.18 -5.98 3.39
CA LYS A 117 13.63 -5.96 3.20
C LYS A 117 14.10 -4.71 2.47
N LYS A 118 13.41 -4.33 1.38
CA LYS A 118 13.68 -3.11 0.62
C LYS A 118 13.53 -1.87 1.51
N LEU A 119 12.37 -1.69 2.15
CA LEU A 119 12.08 -0.51 2.98
C LEU A 119 12.99 -0.41 4.20
N LYS A 120 13.37 -1.54 4.82
CA LYS A 120 14.32 -1.55 5.95
C LYS A 120 15.73 -1.10 5.54
N SER A 121 16.13 -1.33 4.29
CA SER A 121 17.45 -0.91 3.79
C SER A 121 17.54 0.58 3.46
N ILE A 122 16.40 1.27 3.35
CA ILE A 122 16.35 2.70 3.01
C ILE A 122 16.92 3.55 4.15
N LYS A 123 17.83 4.45 3.77
CA LYS A 123 18.43 5.49 4.60
C LYS A 123 18.02 6.87 4.09
N ILE A 124 18.29 7.91 4.89
CA ILE A 124 17.99 9.30 4.54
C ILE A 124 18.59 9.68 3.18
N ASP A 125 19.83 9.26 2.89
CA ASP A 125 20.52 9.57 1.64
C ASP A 125 19.88 8.96 0.38
N ASN A 126 18.96 7.99 0.55
CA ASN A 126 18.20 7.43 -0.57
C ASN A 126 16.96 8.27 -0.93
N LEU A 127 16.58 9.23 -0.08
CA LEU A 127 15.39 10.04 -0.26
C LEU A 127 15.72 11.28 -1.11
N SER A 128 14.81 11.65 -2.00
CA SER A 128 14.96 12.78 -2.91
C SER A 128 13.68 13.61 -2.95
N LYS A 129 13.76 14.85 -3.46
CA LYS A 129 12.53 15.63 -3.67
C LYS A 129 11.63 14.90 -4.68
N PRO A 130 10.30 14.87 -4.47
CA PRO A 130 9.39 14.46 -5.53
C PRO A 130 9.63 15.32 -6.76
N TYR A 131 9.73 14.68 -7.93
CA TYR A 131 9.81 15.35 -9.24
C TYR A 131 8.47 16.00 -9.59
#